data_AF-A0A7C5X4Z4-F1
#
_entry.id   AF-A0A7C5X4Z4-F1
#
_cell.length_a   1.000
_cell.length_b   1.000
_cell.length_c   1.000
_cell.angle_alpha   90.00
_cell.angle_beta   90.00
_cell.angle_gamma   90.00
#
_symmetry.space_group_name_H-M   'P 1'
#
loop_
_entity.id
_entity.type
_entity.pdbx_description
1 polymer ?
#
loop_
_entity_poly.entity_id
_entity_poly.type
_entity_poly.pdbx_seq_one_letter_code
_entity_poly.pdbx_strand_id
1 'polypeptide(L)'
;MAKELRDILPDFVHQMALDLFNESFSPWWKEYLAKYGFILFMLTEIAMSDKKEEEEKAVKYVQEYLDSRDISDWEEYKDLDWLHFHLSRIIKRLHEETEGEGKGIKGVLPDLAKRMAEDFEHEDLDWLEGLALYVEVLGALLTIGMEKEPQKEEKAARLVQAFLNGVDFKSLGKWALLKWLRHQLLGFTRGNTDV
;
A
#
# COMPACT_ATOMS: atom_id res chain seq x y z
N MET A 1 21.82 1.70 -14.33
CA MET A 1 20.52 2.39 -14.18
C MET A 1 20.23 2.48 -12.69
N ALA A 2 19.74 3.61 -12.19
CA ALA A 2 19.23 3.68 -10.83
C ALA A 2 17.97 2.81 -10.74
N LYS A 3 17.80 2.02 -9.67
CA LYS A 3 16.57 1.26 -9.43
C LYS A 3 15.44 2.23 -9.06
N GLU A 4 14.25 1.99 -9.60
CA GLU A 4 13.01 2.69 -9.24
C GLU A 4 12.18 1.83 -8.27
N LEU A 5 11.15 2.38 -7.62
CA LEU A 5 10.32 1.62 -6.68
C LEU A 5 9.68 0.39 -7.34
N ARG A 6 9.28 0.52 -8.62
CA ARG A 6 8.71 -0.60 -9.39
C ARG A 6 9.68 -1.78 -9.56
N ASP A 7 10.99 -1.53 -9.50
CA ASP A 7 12.00 -2.57 -9.72
C ASP A 7 12.26 -3.38 -8.45
N ILE A 8 11.95 -2.82 -7.26
CA ILE A 8 12.22 -3.45 -5.95
C ILE A 8 10.96 -3.94 -5.23
N LEU A 9 9.79 -3.42 -5.60
CA LEU A 9 8.50 -3.86 -5.05
C LEU A 9 8.27 -5.38 -5.16
N PRO A 10 8.61 -6.08 -6.26
CA PRO A 10 8.46 -7.53 -6.34
C PRO A 10 9.27 -8.27 -5.27
N ASP A 11 10.52 -7.85 -5.03
CA ASP A 11 11.40 -8.46 -4.02
C ASP A 11 10.88 -8.20 -2.60
N PHE A 12 10.36 -6.99 -2.35
CA PHE A 12 9.72 -6.65 -1.08
C PHE A 12 8.47 -7.48 -0.80
N VAL A 13 7.60 -7.66 -1.81
CA VAL A 13 6.40 -8.52 -1.70
C VAL A 13 6.78 -9.99 -1.52
N HIS A 14 7.86 -10.45 -2.16
CA HIS A 14 8.38 -11.79 -1.95
C HIS A 14 8.85 -11.99 -0.51
N GLN A 15 9.63 -11.05 0.04
CA GLN A 15 10.07 -11.10 1.44
C GLN A 15 8.89 -11.09 2.42
N MET A 16 7.88 -10.26 2.16
CA MET A 16 6.63 -10.26 2.93
C MET A 16 6.00 -11.64 2.96
N ALA A 17 5.90 -12.32 1.81
CA ALA A 17 5.35 -13.67 1.76
C ALA A 17 6.19 -14.64 2.60
N LEU A 18 7.52 -14.61 2.47
CA LEU A 18 8.41 -15.47 3.26
C LEU A 18 8.22 -15.28 4.78
N ASP A 19 8.14 -14.03 5.23
CA ASP A 19 7.95 -13.72 6.65
C ASP A 19 6.58 -14.19 7.17
N LEU A 20 5.52 -14.02 6.37
CA LEU A 20 4.16 -14.40 6.77
C LEU A 20 3.91 -15.91 6.72
N PHE A 21 4.62 -16.65 5.86
CA PHE A 21 4.52 -18.11 5.77
C PHE A 21 5.48 -18.85 6.71
N ASN A 22 6.38 -18.14 7.40
CA ASN A 22 7.28 -18.75 8.37
C ASN A 22 6.56 -19.01 9.70
N GLU A 23 6.42 -20.28 10.05
CA GLU A 23 5.74 -20.76 11.26
C GLU A 23 6.28 -20.15 12.56
N SER A 24 7.54 -19.68 12.58
CA SER A 24 8.15 -19.03 13.74
C SER A 24 7.53 -17.66 14.05
N PHE A 25 6.88 -17.02 13.06
CA PHE A 25 6.11 -15.79 13.24
C PHE A 25 4.62 -16.08 13.51
N SER A 26 4.22 -17.34 13.67
CA SER A 26 2.82 -17.75 13.90
C SER A 26 2.11 -17.08 15.10
N PRO A 27 2.78 -16.59 16.16
CA PRO A 27 2.09 -15.79 17.18
C PRO A 27 1.91 -14.32 16.79
N TRP A 28 2.76 -13.78 15.90
CA TRP A 28 2.89 -12.35 15.59
C TRP A 28 2.60 -12.00 14.13
N TRP A 29 2.15 -12.95 13.31
CA TRP A 29 1.93 -12.74 11.88
C TRP A 29 0.97 -11.59 11.61
N LYS A 30 -0.01 -11.35 12.50
CA LYS A 30 -0.96 -10.22 12.42
C LYS A 30 -0.25 -8.87 12.46
N GLU A 31 0.69 -8.74 13.39
CA GLU A 31 1.47 -7.51 13.59
C GLU A 31 2.40 -7.28 12.41
N TYR A 32 3.07 -8.33 11.93
CA TYR A 32 3.90 -8.27 10.74
C TYR A 32 3.09 -7.89 9.50
N LEU A 33 1.90 -8.47 9.36
CA LEU A 33 1.02 -8.18 8.25
C LEU A 33 0.58 -6.72 8.21
N ALA A 34 0.13 -6.20 9.35
CA ALA A 34 -0.25 -4.80 9.46
C ALA A 34 0.94 -3.90 9.09
N LYS A 35 2.14 -4.17 9.61
CA LYS A 35 3.37 -3.43 9.28
C LYS A 35 3.68 -3.45 7.78
N TYR A 36 3.62 -4.62 7.15
CA TYR A 36 3.81 -4.74 5.71
C TYR A 36 2.76 -3.96 4.90
N GLY A 37 1.49 -4.04 5.29
CA GLY A 37 0.40 -3.26 4.69
C GLY A 37 0.66 -1.76 4.74
N PHE A 38 1.05 -1.24 5.91
CA PHE A 38 1.42 0.17 6.07
C PHE A 38 2.65 0.56 5.25
N ILE A 39 3.65 -0.32 5.17
CA ILE A 39 4.84 -0.05 4.34
C ILE A 39 4.46 0.01 2.85
N LEU A 40 3.69 -0.96 2.34
CA LEU A 40 3.20 -0.95 0.95
C LEU A 40 2.40 0.32 0.64
N PHE A 41 1.60 0.77 1.61
CA PHE A 41 0.86 2.00 1.51
C PHE A 41 1.79 3.23 1.37
N MET A 42 2.79 3.36 2.23
CA MET A 42 3.77 4.46 2.15
C MET A 42 4.55 4.43 0.83
N LEU A 43 4.97 3.25 0.38
CA LEU A 43 5.67 3.09 -0.91
C LEU A 43 4.78 3.52 -2.09
N THR A 44 3.48 3.23 -2.02
CA THR A 44 2.52 3.67 -3.03
C THR A 44 2.42 5.20 -3.07
N GLU A 45 2.29 5.84 -1.92
CA GLU A 45 2.22 7.31 -1.83
C GLU A 45 3.50 7.97 -2.37
N ILE A 46 4.67 7.43 -2.01
CA ILE A 46 5.97 7.92 -2.47
C ILE A 46 6.10 7.80 -3.98
N ALA A 47 5.77 6.64 -4.56
CA ALA A 47 5.83 6.42 -6.00
C ALA A 47 4.92 7.38 -6.77
N MET A 48 3.77 7.74 -6.19
CA MET A 48 2.84 8.68 -6.80
C MET A 48 3.27 10.15 -6.64
N SER A 49 4.15 10.47 -5.69
CA SER A 49 4.47 11.85 -5.31
C SER A 49 5.11 12.72 -6.41
N ASP A 50 5.61 12.12 -7.49
CA ASP A 50 6.49 12.74 -8.50
C ASP A 50 7.81 13.31 -7.92
N LYS A 51 8.12 13.06 -6.64
CA LYS A 51 9.33 13.52 -5.96
C LYS A 51 10.44 12.48 -6.09
N LYS A 52 11.16 12.53 -7.22
CA LYS A 52 12.21 11.56 -7.55
C LYS A 52 13.26 11.36 -6.44
N GLU A 53 13.65 12.43 -5.75
CA GLU A 53 14.62 12.33 -4.65
C GLU A 53 14.08 11.50 -3.46
N GLU A 54 12.80 11.65 -3.14
CA GLU A 54 12.14 10.90 -2.07
C GLU A 54 11.90 9.44 -2.48
N GLU A 55 11.60 9.19 -3.75
CA GLU A 55 11.56 7.84 -4.32
C GLU A 55 12.93 7.14 -4.23
N GLU A 56 14.02 7.81 -4.63
CA GLU A 56 15.38 7.26 -4.57
C GLU A 56 15.78 6.92 -3.12
N LYS A 57 15.39 7.75 -2.14
CA LYS A 57 15.57 7.45 -0.71
C LYS A 57 14.76 6.23 -0.28
N ALA A 58 13.50 6.12 -0.69
CA ALA A 58 12.66 4.98 -0.37
C ALA A 58 13.22 3.66 -0.93
N VAL A 59 13.64 3.66 -2.20
CA VAL A 59 14.31 2.51 -2.84
C VAL A 59 15.54 2.09 -2.04
N LYS A 60 16.36 3.06 -1.63
CA LYS A 60 17.54 2.78 -0.80
C LYS A 60 17.16 2.09 0.52
N TYR A 61 16.15 2.59 1.23
CA TYR A 61 15.73 1.99 2.51
C TYR A 61 15.12 0.60 2.32
N VAL A 62 14.30 0.38 1.29
CA VAL A 62 13.76 -0.96 0.99
C VAL A 62 14.87 -1.93 0.64
N GLN A 63 15.86 -1.52 -0.17
CA GLN A 63 17.01 -2.37 -0.50
C GLN A 63 17.83 -2.71 0.74
N GLU A 64 18.10 -1.73 1.59
CA GLU A 64 18.80 -1.93 2.85
C GLU A 64 18.07 -2.91 3.78
N TYR A 65 16.74 -2.83 3.84
CA TYR A 65 15.92 -3.80 4.57
C TYR A 65 16.06 -5.21 3.98
N LEU A 66 15.90 -5.35 2.66
CA LEU A 66 16.01 -6.63 1.95
C LEU A 66 17.38 -7.27 2.10
N ASP A 67 18.45 -6.50 1.93
CA ASP A 67 19.83 -6.99 2.06
C ASP A 67 20.11 -7.47 3.50
N SER A 68 19.47 -6.86 4.50
CA SER A 68 19.65 -7.26 5.90
C SER A 68 19.00 -8.60 6.26
N ARG A 69 18.10 -9.13 5.40
CA ARG A 69 17.42 -10.42 5.64
C ARG A 69 18.38 -11.61 5.56
N ASP A 70 19.48 -11.46 4.84
CA ASP A 70 20.51 -12.49 4.67
C ASP A 70 21.68 -12.37 5.68
N ILE A 71 21.64 -11.36 6.56
CA ILE A 71 22.72 -11.09 7.51
C ILE A 71 22.46 -11.82 8.84
N SER A 72 23.45 -12.56 9.33
CA SER A 72 23.41 -13.25 10.62
C SER A 72 23.77 -12.36 11.81
N ASP A 73 24.34 -11.18 11.56
CA ASP A 73 24.65 -10.19 12.58
C ASP A 73 23.40 -9.39 12.97
N TRP A 74 22.99 -9.52 14.23
CA TRP A 74 21.79 -8.88 14.77
C TRP A 74 21.94 -7.36 14.88
N GLU A 75 23.16 -6.82 14.93
CA GLU A 75 23.40 -5.37 14.98
C GLU A 75 23.17 -4.69 13.63
N GLU A 76 23.30 -5.44 12.52
CA GLU A 76 23.08 -4.95 11.15
C GLU A 76 21.68 -5.27 10.62
N TYR A 77 20.93 -6.11 11.33
CA TYR A 77 19.58 -6.51 10.96
C TYR A 77 18.60 -5.33 11.03
N LYS A 78 17.91 -5.07 9.92
CA LYS A 78 16.89 -4.02 9.82
C LYS A 78 15.52 -4.67 9.80
N ASP A 79 14.77 -4.44 10.86
CA ASP A 79 13.39 -4.91 10.98
C ASP A 79 12.39 -4.00 10.25
N LEU A 80 11.12 -4.39 10.29
CA LEU A 80 10.04 -3.60 9.70
C LEU A 80 9.82 -2.27 10.43
N ASP A 81 10.18 -2.15 11.71
CA ASP A 81 10.03 -0.89 12.45
C ASP A 81 11.06 0.14 11.99
N TRP A 82 12.29 -0.30 11.70
CA TRP A 82 13.32 0.50 11.05
C TRP A 82 12.84 1.01 9.69
N LEU A 83 12.31 0.12 8.84
CA LEU A 83 11.83 0.51 7.51
C LEU A 83 10.65 1.48 7.62
N HIS A 84 9.68 1.16 8.48
CA HIS A 84 8.53 2.01 8.74
C HIS A 84 8.94 3.41 9.20
N PHE A 85 9.91 3.51 10.12
CA PHE A 85 10.43 4.79 10.61
C PHE A 85 10.99 5.67 9.49
N HIS A 86 11.83 5.11 8.61
CA HIS A 86 12.44 5.91 7.52
C HIS A 86 11.42 6.32 6.46
N LEU A 87 10.52 5.42 6.07
CA LEU A 87 9.45 5.75 5.13
C LEU A 87 8.49 6.79 5.70
N SER A 88 8.12 6.69 6.99
CA SER A 88 7.28 7.69 7.66
C SER A 88 7.87 9.09 7.62
N ARG A 89 9.20 9.22 7.66
CA ARG A 89 9.87 10.53 7.53
C ARG A 89 9.79 11.08 6.11
N ILE A 90 9.80 10.21 5.10
CA ILE A 90 9.58 10.62 3.71
C ILE A 90 8.15 11.14 3.57
N ILE A 91 7.16 10.35 3.98
CA ILE A 91 5.74 10.70 3.96
C ILE A 91 5.47 12.02 4.66
N LYS A 92 6.05 12.21 5.85
CA LYS A 92 5.93 13.47 6.57
C LYS A 92 6.42 14.67 5.75
N ARG A 93 7.57 14.56 5.06
CA ARG A 93 8.07 15.64 4.19
C ARG A 93 7.15 15.88 3.00
N LEU A 94 6.66 14.79 2.37
CA LEU A 94 5.73 14.88 1.26
C LEU A 94 4.46 15.66 1.67
N HIS A 95 3.93 15.37 2.85
CA HIS A 95 2.74 16.03 3.42
C HIS A 95 2.99 17.46 3.88
N GLU A 96 4.13 17.76 4.51
CA GLU A 96 4.51 19.14 4.87
C GLU A 96 4.65 20.05 3.63
N GLU A 97 4.98 19.47 2.47
CA GLU A 97 5.10 20.19 1.19
C GLU A 97 3.79 20.29 0.40
N THR A 98 2.72 19.58 0.79
CA THR A 98 1.46 19.46 0.02
C THR A 98 0.23 20.08 0.70
N GLU A 99 0.38 21.09 1.57
CA GLU A 99 -0.74 21.93 2.01
C GLU A 99 -1.42 22.62 0.81
N GLY A 100 -2.38 21.95 0.16
CA GLY A 100 -3.25 22.52 -0.87
C GLY A 100 -3.70 21.62 -2.03
N GLU A 101 -3.12 20.44 -2.27
CA GLU A 101 -3.39 19.68 -3.50
C GLU A 101 -4.15 18.36 -3.27
N GLY A 102 -5.41 18.47 -2.84
CA GLY A 102 -6.32 17.33 -2.85
C GLY A 102 -7.22 17.32 -4.09
N LYS A 103 -6.91 16.51 -5.11
CA LYS A 103 -7.91 16.09 -6.14
C LYS A 103 -7.76 14.67 -6.71
N GLY A 104 -6.75 13.90 -6.33
CA GLY A 104 -6.48 12.57 -6.90
C GLY A 104 -6.37 11.48 -5.84
N ILE A 105 -5.84 10.32 -6.25
CA ILE A 105 -5.65 9.15 -5.40
C ILE A 105 -4.86 9.49 -4.11
N LYS A 106 -3.87 10.39 -4.19
CA LYS A 106 -3.09 10.87 -3.03
C LYS A 106 -3.96 11.37 -1.88
N GLY A 107 -5.08 12.04 -2.18
CA GLY A 107 -5.97 12.60 -1.17
C GLY A 107 -6.79 11.55 -0.41
N VAL A 108 -7.00 10.37 -0.99
CA VAL A 108 -7.82 9.30 -0.39
C VAL A 108 -6.97 8.19 0.23
N LEU A 109 -5.68 8.17 -0.06
CA LEU A 109 -4.74 7.19 0.47
C LEU A 109 -4.75 7.18 2.02
N PRO A 110 -4.57 8.31 2.74
CA PRO A 110 -4.51 8.27 4.21
C PRO A 110 -5.75 7.65 4.87
N ASP A 111 -6.94 7.98 4.35
CA ASP A 111 -8.20 7.42 4.86
C ASP A 111 -8.34 5.93 4.51
N LEU A 112 -7.84 5.49 3.36
CA LEU A 112 -7.78 4.08 2.98
C LEU A 112 -6.86 3.27 3.90
N ALA A 113 -5.69 3.81 4.26
CA ALA A 113 -4.79 3.18 5.23
C ALA A 113 -5.43 3.07 6.61
N LYS A 114 -6.10 4.13 7.07
CA LYS A 114 -6.84 4.10 8.33
C LYS A 114 -7.93 3.03 8.32
N ARG A 115 -8.73 2.99 7.25
CA ARG A 115 -9.78 1.98 7.09
C ARG A 115 -9.22 0.56 7.05
N MET A 116 -8.09 0.35 6.36
CA MET A 116 -7.39 -0.94 6.35
C MET A 116 -7.01 -1.37 7.77
N ALA A 117 -6.45 -0.46 8.58
CA ALA A 117 -6.06 -0.74 9.96
C ALA A 117 -7.26 -1.12 10.83
N GLU A 118 -8.33 -0.31 10.80
CA GLU A 118 -9.60 -0.60 11.48
C GLU A 118 -10.16 -1.97 11.05
N ASP A 119 -10.01 -2.30 9.77
CA ASP A 119 -10.51 -3.54 9.22
C ASP A 119 -9.75 -4.79 9.69
N PHE A 120 -8.50 -4.64 10.15
CA PHE A 120 -7.68 -5.72 10.70
C PHE A 120 -7.64 -5.76 12.24
N GLU A 121 -8.19 -4.75 12.93
CA GLU A 121 -8.31 -4.76 14.40
C GLU A 121 -9.35 -5.77 14.91
N HIS A 122 -10.24 -6.29 14.05
CA HIS A 122 -11.33 -7.19 14.47
C HIS A 122 -11.10 -8.60 13.91
N GLU A 123 -10.87 -9.55 14.82
CA GLU A 123 -10.38 -10.91 14.55
C GLU A 123 -11.42 -11.85 13.91
N ASP A 124 -11.77 -11.63 12.63
CA ASP A 124 -12.56 -12.61 11.86
C ASP A 124 -11.69 -13.48 10.93
N LEU A 125 -12.17 -14.71 10.70
CA LEU A 125 -11.48 -15.83 10.02
C LEU A 125 -11.07 -15.58 8.54
N ASP A 126 -11.52 -14.49 7.92
CA ASP A 126 -11.29 -14.18 6.48
C ASP A 126 -10.23 -13.10 6.22
N TRP A 127 -9.35 -12.82 7.19
CA TRP A 127 -8.34 -11.76 7.10
C TRP A 127 -7.35 -11.91 5.92
N LEU A 128 -6.97 -13.14 5.55
CA LEU A 128 -6.07 -13.40 4.40
C LEU A 128 -6.71 -12.91 3.10
N GLU A 129 -8.01 -13.16 2.95
CA GLU A 129 -8.78 -12.67 1.81
C GLU A 129 -8.84 -11.14 1.84
N GLY A 130 -9.10 -10.55 3.01
CA GLY A 130 -9.11 -9.11 3.19
C GLY A 130 -7.80 -8.43 2.81
N LEU A 131 -6.67 -8.99 3.24
CA LEU A 131 -5.35 -8.49 2.91
C LEU A 131 -5.09 -8.58 1.41
N ALA A 132 -5.31 -9.75 0.81
CA ALA A 132 -5.08 -9.94 -0.60
C ALA A 132 -5.85 -8.89 -1.42
N LEU A 133 -7.09 -8.59 -1.02
CA LEU A 133 -7.89 -7.55 -1.64
C LEU A 133 -7.31 -6.13 -1.44
N TYR A 134 -6.84 -5.78 -0.25
CA TYR A 134 -6.19 -4.49 -0.02
C TYR A 134 -4.90 -4.33 -0.84
N VAL A 135 -4.06 -5.37 -0.90
CA VAL A 135 -2.84 -5.38 -1.72
C VAL A 135 -3.18 -5.17 -3.20
N GLU A 136 -4.21 -5.85 -3.69
CA GLU A 136 -4.69 -5.68 -5.07
C GLU A 136 -5.26 -4.28 -5.34
N VAL A 137 -6.01 -3.72 -4.38
CA VAL A 137 -6.51 -2.33 -4.45
C VAL A 137 -5.36 -1.34 -4.51
N LEU A 138 -4.37 -1.44 -3.61
CA LEU A 138 -3.20 -0.56 -3.59
C LEU A 138 -2.37 -0.70 -4.87
N GLY A 139 -2.15 -1.93 -5.35
CA GLY A 139 -1.46 -2.19 -6.61
C GLY A 139 -2.17 -1.58 -7.83
N ALA A 140 -3.51 -1.65 -7.87
CA ALA A 140 -4.29 -1.00 -8.92
C ALA A 140 -4.19 0.53 -8.84
N LEU A 141 -4.30 1.12 -7.64
CA LEU A 141 -4.14 2.56 -7.44
C LEU A 141 -2.75 3.06 -7.84
N LEU A 142 -1.71 2.32 -7.47
CA LEU A 142 -0.33 2.60 -7.89
C LEU A 142 -0.21 2.58 -9.42
N THR A 143 -0.75 1.56 -10.07
CA THR A 143 -0.74 1.43 -11.53
C THR A 143 -1.41 2.63 -12.19
N ILE A 144 -2.61 3.00 -11.72
CA ILE A 144 -3.37 4.15 -12.23
C ILE A 144 -2.61 5.47 -12.02
N GLY A 145 -2.01 5.66 -10.85
CA GLY A 145 -1.20 6.84 -10.56
C GLY A 145 0.03 6.96 -11.47
N MET A 146 0.68 5.83 -11.76
CA MET A 146 1.85 5.80 -12.64
C MET A 146 1.53 6.03 -14.11
N GLU A 147 0.29 5.78 -14.55
CA GLU A 147 -0.15 6.04 -15.94
C GLU A 147 -0.22 7.55 -16.26
N LYS A 148 -0.23 8.43 -15.26
CA LYS A 148 -0.30 9.89 -15.40
C LYS A 148 -1.49 10.35 -16.25
N GLU A 149 -2.63 9.69 -16.10
CA GLU A 149 -3.91 10.04 -16.72
C GLU A 149 -4.85 10.68 -15.70
N PRO A 150 -4.94 12.02 -15.61
CA PRO A 150 -5.65 12.69 -14.51
C PRO A 150 -7.13 12.30 -14.38
N GLN A 151 -7.77 11.97 -15.52
CA GLN A 151 -9.17 11.53 -15.52
C GLN A 151 -9.34 10.15 -14.88
N LYS A 152 -8.39 9.22 -15.07
CA LYS A 152 -8.40 7.90 -14.41
C LYS A 152 -8.10 8.04 -12.92
N GLU A 153 -7.13 8.89 -12.55
CA GLU A 153 -6.82 9.17 -11.16
C GLU A 153 -8.02 9.75 -10.40
N GLU A 154 -8.71 10.74 -10.97
CA GLU A 154 -9.87 11.35 -10.33
C GLU A 154 -11.04 10.37 -10.19
N LYS A 155 -11.30 9.54 -11.22
CA LYS A 155 -12.30 8.47 -11.15
C LYS A 155 -11.97 7.45 -10.06
N ALA A 156 -10.72 6.98 -10.02
CA ALA A 156 -10.25 6.04 -9.00
C ALA A 156 -10.38 6.62 -7.59
N ALA A 157 -9.98 7.88 -7.39
CA ALA A 157 -10.13 8.58 -6.11
C ALA A 157 -11.60 8.65 -5.67
N ARG A 158 -12.53 8.96 -6.58
CA ARG A 158 -13.97 8.99 -6.29
C ARG A 158 -14.51 7.61 -5.89
N LEU A 159 -14.06 6.53 -6.53
CA LEU A 159 -14.46 5.16 -6.16
C LEU A 159 -13.97 4.79 -4.75
N VAL A 160 -12.72 5.11 -4.43
CA VAL A 160 -12.16 4.90 -3.08
C VAL A 160 -12.94 5.74 -2.06
N GLN A 161 -13.25 7.00 -2.36
CA GLN A 161 -14.06 7.83 -1.47
C GLN A 161 -15.48 7.26 -1.26
N ALA A 162 -16.11 6.72 -2.31
CA ALA A 162 -17.42 6.07 -2.20
C ALA A 162 -17.34 4.82 -1.31
N PHE A 163 -16.29 4.01 -1.47
CA PHE A 163 -15.98 2.87 -0.60
C PHE A 163 -15.80 3.29 0.87
N LEU A 164 -15.02 4.35 1.12
CA LEU A 164 -14.74 4.87 2.47
C LEU A 164 -15.99 5.41 3.15
N ASN A 165 -16.83 6.12 2.39
CA ASN A 165 -18.08 6.70 2.90
C ASN A 165 -19.20 5.66 3.07
N GLY A 166 -18.98 4.41 2.65
CA GLY A 166 -20.00 3.35 2.72
C GLY A 166 -21.25 3.65 1.88
N VAL A 167 -21.12 4.46 0.83
CA VAL A 167 -22.27 4.90 0.02
C VAL A 167 -22.78 3.70 -0.80
N ASP A 168 -24.04 3.36 -0.58
CA ASP A 168 -24.90 2.46 -1.36
C ASP A 168 -24.81 0.93 -1.24
N PHE A 169 -24.27 0.37 -0.15
CA PHE A 169 -24.38 -1.08 0.06
C PHE A 169 -24.72 -1.50 1.50
N LYS A 170 -25.89 -1.07 1.99
CA LYS A 170 -26.45 -1.52 3.29
C LYS A 170 -26.69 -3.05 3.41
N SER A 171 -26.46 -3.82 2.33
CA SER A 171 -26.68 -5.27 2.26
C SER A 171 -25.44 -6.09 1.90
N LEU A 172 -24.31 -5.48 1.53
CA LEU A 172 -23.08 -6.22 1.23
C LEU A 172 -22.22 -6.34 2.49
N GLY A 173 -21.76 -7.55 2.79
CA GLY A 173 -20.73 -7.75 3.80
C GLY A 173 -19.45 -6.98 3.44
N LYS A 174 -18.67 -6.58 4.46
CA LYS A 174 -17.43 -5.80 4.34
C LYS A 174 -16.51 -6.26 3.19
N TRP A 175 -16.29 -7.57 3.05
CA TRP A 175 -15.44 -8.13 1.99
C TRP A 175 -16.04 -8.01 0.58
N ALA A 176 -17.35 -8.02 0.45
CA ALA A 176 -18.00 -7.82 -0.85
C ALA A 176 -17.82 -6.38 -1.35
N LEU A 177 -17.81 -5.40 -0.45
CA LEU A 177 -17.53 -4.00 -0.80
C LEU A 177 -16.07 -3.80 -1.25
N LEU A 178 -15.12 -4.44 -0.57
CA LEU A 178 -13.71 -4.38 -0.98
C LEU A 178 -13.46 -5.15 -2.28
N LYS A 179 -14.11 -6.31 -2.50
CA LYS A 179 -14.10 -7.04 -3.78
C LYS A 179 -14.66 -6.21 -4.93
N TRP A 180 -15.74 -5.45 -4.67
CA TRP A 180 -16.29 -4.51 -5.65
C TRP A 180 -15.28 -3.43 -6.00
N LEU A 181 -14.70 -2.74 -5.00
CA LEU A 181 -13.69 -1.70 -5.25
C LEU A 181 -12.51 -2.24 -6.07
N ARG A 182 -11.99 -3.40 -5.68
CA ARG A 182 -10.92 -4.11 -6.40
C ARG A 182 -11.30 -4.39 -7.85
N HIS A 183 -12.52 -4.88 -8.11
CA HIS A 183 -12.99 -5.13 -9.48
C HIS A 183 -13.07 -3.85 -10.32
N GLN A 184 -13.57 -2.76 -9.74
CA GLN A 184 -13.67 -1.47 -10.42
C GLN A 184 -12.29 -0.91 -10.81
N LEU A 185 -11.35 -0.89 -9.86
CA LEU A 185 -10.00 -0.38 -10.09
C LEU A 185 -9.21 -1.24 -11.10
N LEU A 186 -9.35 -2.56 -11.06
CA LEU A 186 -8.76 -3.45 -12.06
C LEU A 186 -9.40 -3.31 -13.45
N GLY A 187 -10.63 -2.79 -13.54
CA GLY A 187 -11.26 -2.43 -14.80
C GLY A 187 -10.51 -1.31 -15.52
N PHE A 188 -10.08 -0.29 -14.75
CA PHE A 188 -9.31 0.84 -15.29
C PHE A 188 -7.93 0.42 -15.81
N THR A 189 -7.22 -0.45 -15.09
CA THR A 189 -5.89 -0.94 -15.53
C THR A 189 -5.95 -1.85 -16.75
N ARG A 190 -7.13 -2.37 -17.11
CA ARG A 190 -7.37 -3.22 -18.29
C ARG A 190 -7.95 -2.45 -19.48
N GLY A 191 -8.11 -1.13 -19.37
CA GLY A 191 -8.63 -0.28 -20.45
C GLY A 191 -10.16 -0.22 -20.57
N ASN A 192 -10.92 -0.75 -19.60
CA ASN A 192 -12.37 -0.56 -19.54
C ASN A 192 -12.69 0.71 -18.75
N THR A 193 -13.06 1.78 -19.44
CA THR A 193 -13.39 3.09 -18.84
C THR A 193 -14.86 3.30 -18.50
N ASP A 194 -15.72 2.32 -18.83
CA ASP A 194 -17.19 2.40 -18.77
C ASP A 194 -17.80 1.77 -17.52
N VAL A 195 -17.04 1.63 -16.43
CA VAL A 195 -17.54 1.15 -15.14
C VAL A 195 -17.89 2.30 -14.20
#